data_AF-A0A535U825-F1
#
_entry.id   AF-A0A535U825-F1
#
_cell.length_a   1.000
_cell.length_b   1.000
_cell.length_c   1.000
_cell.angle_alpha   90.00
_cell.angle_beta   90.00
_cell.angle_gamma   90.00
#
_symmetry.space_group_name_H-M   'P 1'
#
loop_
_entity.id
_entity.type
_entity.pdbx_description
1 polymer ?
#
loop_
_entity_poly.entity_id
_entity_poly.type
_entity_poly.pdbx_seq_one_letter_code
_entity_poly.pdbx_strand_id
1 'polypeptide(L)'
;MSLDDCMIASFCLIDDTLPSIVKGKRLRSHRHRPKLAESEVITMEVVEAYLLISQDRALYEYYRRHYAHFFPALSQLHRSSFV
;
A
#
# COMPACT_ATOMS: atom_id res chain seq x y z
N MET A 1 -20.80 0.88 0.85
CA MET A 1 -19.51 0.94 1.54
C MET A 1 -18.72 2.05 0.90
N SER A 2 -18.11 2.94 1.69
CA SER A 2 -17.25 3.99 1.17
C SER A 2 -15.90 3.40 0.72
N LEU A 3 -15.14 4.15 -0.08
CA LEU A 3 -13.79 3.75 -0.50
C LEU A 3 -12.85 3.65 0.72
N ASP A 4 -13.08 4.49 1.72
CA ASP A 4 -12.36 4.49 2.99
C ASP A 4 -12.64 3.20 3.78
N ASP A 5 -13.90 2.75 3.85
CA ASP A 5 -14.25 1.48 4.48
C ASP A 5 -13.58 0.30 3.76
N CYS A 6 -13.53 0.35 2.42
CA CYS A 6 -12.88 -0.67 1.60
C CYS A 6 -11.37 -0.71 1.85
N MET A 7 -10.72 0.44 1.93
CA MET A 7 -9.30 0.52 2.26
C MET A 7 -8.99 0.02 3.66
N ILE A 8 -9.73 0.46 4.67
CA ILE A 8 -9.51 0.03 6.06
C ILE A 8 -9.72 -1.48 6.17
N ALA A 9 -10.81 -2.01 5.61
CA ALA A 9 -11.09 -3.44 5.62
C ALA A 9 -10.00 -4.25 4.90
N SER A 10 -9.52 -3.77 3.75
CA SER A 10 -8.45 -4.43 3.00
C SER A 10 -7.14 -4.40 3.78
N PHE A 11 -6.78 -3.25 4.38
CA PHE A 11 -5.59 -3.11 5.20
C PHE A 11 -5.62 -4.06 6.39
N CYS A 12 -6.71 -4.10 7.17
CA CYS A 12 -6.83 -5.02 8.31
C CYS A 12 -6.70 -6.48 7.86
N LEU A 13 -7.40 -6.87 6.79
CA LEU A 13 -7.32 -8.23 6.25
C LEU A 13 -5.90 -8.59 5.84
N ILE A 14 -5.20 -7.68 5.15
CA ILE A 14 -3.84 -7.91 4.67
C ILE A 14 -2.88 -7.96 5.86
N ASP A 15 -2.93 -7.00 6.78
CA ASP A 15 -2.04 -6.94 7.94
C ASP A 15 -2.17 -8.18 8.84
N ASP A 16 -3.39 -8.70 9.01
CA ASP A 16 -3.65 -9.93 9.77
C ASP A 16 -3.17 -11.21 9.04
N THR A 17 -3.35 -11.26 7.71
CA THR A 17 -3.06 -12.48 6.93
C THR A 17 -1.61 -12.58 6.46
N LEU A 18 -0.96 -11.44 6.22
CA LEU A 18 0.38 -11.37 5.65
C LEU A 18 1.44 -12.09 6.52
N PRO A 19 1.47 -11.93 7.86
CA PRO A 19 2.42 -12.67 8.70
C PRO A 19 2.27 -14.20 8.57
N SER A 20 1.03 -14.68 8.43
CA SER A 20 0.71 -16.10 8.27
C SER A 20 1.15 -16.67 6.93
N ILE A 21 1.04 -15.87 5.86
CA ILE A 21 1.45 -16.24 4.50
C ILE A 21 2.97 -16.23 4.37
N VAL A 22 3.61 -15.17 4.86
CA VAL A 22 5.03 -14.90 4.62
C VAL A 22 5.91 -15.64 5.64
N LYS A 23 5.35 -16.08 6.78
CA LYS A 23 6.05 -16.87 7.82
C LYS A 23 7.39 -16.24 8.25
N GLY A 24 7.42 -14.92 8.39
CA GLY A 24 8.61 -14.16 8.76
C GLY A 24 9.65 -13.96 7.65
N LYS A 25 9.37 -14.39 6.41
CA LYS A 25 10.13 -13.94 5.24
C LYS A 25 9.73 -12.50 4.90
N ARG A 26 10.45 -11.86 3.99
CA ARG A 26 10.04 -10.57 3.41
C ARG A 26 9.66 -10.82 1.96
N LEU A 27 8.51 -10.33 1.54
CA LEU A 27 8.06 -10.46 0.14
C LEU A 27 8.92 -9.61 -0.79
N ARG A 28 9.37 -8.44 -0.33
CA ARG A 28 10.24 -7.54 -1.09
C ARG A 28 11.66 -7.53 -0.52
N SER A 29 12.60 -8.04 -1.31
CA SER A 29 14.05 -7.91 -1.09
C SER A 29 14.54 -6.57 -1.64
N HIS A 30 14.18 -5.45 -1.01
CA HIS A 30 14.78 -4.17 -1.37
C HIS A 30 16.08 -3.95 -0.55
N ARG A 31 17.18 -3.64 -1.25
CA ARG A 31 18.52 -3.37 -0.64
C ARG A 31 18.52 -2.16 0.32
N HIS A 32 17.50 -1.31 0.25
CA HIS A 32 17.24 -0.20 1.17
C HIS A 32 15.96 -0.50 1.94
N ARG A 33 15.91 -0.20 3.25
CA ARG A 33 14.69 -0.37 4.05
C ARG A 33 13.52 0.36 3.35
N PRO A 34 12.44 -0.34 2.96
CA PRO A 34 11.28 0.34 2.42
C PRO A 34 10.70 1.23 3.52
N LYS A 35 10.33 2.46 3.17
CA LYS A 35 9.68 3.37 4.13
C LYS A 35 8.25 2.95 4.46
N LEU A 36 7.63 2.15 3.58
CA LEU A 36 6.31 1.54 3.78
C LEU A 36 6.45 0.09 4.24
N ALA A 37 5.51 -0.34 5.07
CA ALA A 37 5.30 -1.75 5.38
C ALA A 37 4.79 -2.52 4.17
N GLU A 38 5.02 -3.84 4.15
CA GLU A 38 4.56 -4.70 3.05
C GLU A 38 3.02 -4.74 2.98
N SER A 39 2.34 -4.67 4.12
CA SER A 39 0.87 -4.61 4.20
C SER A 39 0.32 -3.32 3.57
N GLU A 40 0.96 -2.17 3.78
CA GLU A 40 0.55 -0.90 3.16
C GLU A 40 0.65 -0.95 1.63
N VAL A 41 1.76 -1.46 1.10
CA VAL A 41 1.97 -1.56 -0.35
C VAL A 41 0.94 -2.51 -0.99
N ILE A 42 0.73 -3.68 -0.40
CA ILE A 42 -0.22 -4.67 -0.93
C ILE A 42 -1.66 -4.12 -0.85
N THR A 43 -1.98 -3.37 0.21
CA THR A 43 -3.30 -2.73 0.33
C THR A 43 -3.54 -1.75 -0.81
N MET A 44 -2.54 -0.92 -1.14
CA MET A 44 -2.63 -0.02 -2.28
C MET A 44 -2.86 -0.84 -3.55
N GLU A 45 -2.00 -1.81 -3.88
CA GLU A 45 -2.15 -2.62 -5.11
C GLU A 45 -3.52 -3.33 -5.21
N VAL A 46 -4.07 -3.84 -4.11
CA VAL A 46 -5.39 -4.50 -4.07
C VAL A 46 -6.52 -3.51 -4.34
N VAL A 47 -6.47 -2.33 -3.72
CA VAL A 47 -7.50 -1.29 -3.91
C VAL A 47 -7.42 -0.72 -5.32
N GLU A 48 -6.23 -0.59 -5.87
CA GLU A 48 -6.01 -0.16 -7.26
C GLU A 48 -6.59 -1.17 -8.27
N ALA A 49 -6.34 -2.46 -8.04
CA ALA A 49 -6.93 -3.53 -8.81
C ALA A 49 -8.48 -3.54 -8.70
N TYR A 50 -9.02 -3.27 -7.51
CA TYR A 50 -10.46 -3.15 -7.30
C TYR A 50 -11.09 -1.98 -8.07
N LEU A 51 -10.38 -0.85 -8.15
CA LEU A 51 -10.85 0.33 -8.88
C LEU A 51 -10.63 0.25 -10.40
N LEU A 52 -9.95 -0.80 -10.90
CA LEU A 52 -9.52 -0.95 -12.29
C LEU A 52 -8.69 0.26 -12.79
N ILE A 53 -8.06 0.99 -11.87
CA ILE A 53 -7.23 2.16 -12.20
C ILE A 53 -5.81 1.66 -12.42
N SER A 54 -5.43 1.49 -13.67
CA SER A 54 -4.09 1.07 -14.07
C SER A 54 -3.23 2.28 -14.47
N GLN A 55 -3.05 3.23 -13.55
CA GLN A 55 -2.18 4.39 -13.76
C GLN A 55 -1.38 4.73 -12.49
N ASP A 56 -0.21 4.10 -12.34
CA ASP A 56 0.71 4.26 -11.20
C ASP A 56 0.95 5.71 -10.78
N ARG A 57 1.06 6.64 -11.74
CA ARG A 57 1.48 8.02 -11.46
C ARG A 57 0.37 8.87 -10.85
N ALA A 58 -0.85 8.80 -11.38
CA ALA A 58 -1.98 9.58 -10.88
C ALA A 58 -2.45 9.07 -9.51
N LEU A 59 -2.23 7.78 -9.28
CA LEU A 59 -2.71 7.03 -8.14
C LEU A 59 -1.86 7.27 -6.90
N TYR A 60 -0.53 7.33 -7.06
CA TYR A 60 0.36 7.77 -5.99
C TYR A 60 0.03 9.20 -5.51
N GLU A 61 -0.22 10.13 -6.43
CA GLU A 61 -0.62 11.49 -6.05
C GLU A 61 -2.00 11.52 -5.38
N TYR A 62 -2.93 10.68 -5.84
CA TYR A 62 -4.25 10.51 -5.24
C TYR A 62 -4.15 10.00 -3.79
N TYR A 63 -3.42 8.90 -3.54
CA TYR A 63 -3.19 8.38 -2.19
C TYR A 63 -2.45 9.37 -1.31
N ARG A 64 -1.43 10.06 -1.83
CA ARG A 64 -0.71 11.09 -1.06
C ARG A 64 -1.62 12.28 -0.70
N ARG A 65 -2.56 12.65 -1.56
CA ARG A 65 -3.43 13.81 -1.33
C ARG A 65 -4.63 13.51 -0.44
N HIS A 66 -5.23 12.33 -0.62
CA HIS A 66 -6.46 11.94 0.08
C HIS A 66 -6.20 11.06 1.29
N TYR A 67 -5.12 10.28 1.29
CA TYR A 67 -4.89 9.19 2.23
C TYR A 67 -3.52 9.21 2.92
N ALA A 68 -2.80 10.33 2.86
CA ALA A 68 -1.55 10.51 3.61
C ALA A 68 -1.71 10.35 5.13
N HIS A 69 -2.93 10.53 5.66
CA HIS A 69 -3.23 10.30 7.08
C HIS A 69 -3.28 8.80 7.44
N PHE A 70 -3.65 7.93 6.49
CA PHE A 70 -3.58 6.49 6.67
C PHE A 70 -2.17 5.95 6.42
N PHE A 71 -1.42 6.58 5.51
CA PHE A 71 -0.09 6.14 5.12
C PHE A 71 0.94 7.28 5.28
N PRO A 72 1.35 7.64 6.50
CA PRO A 72 2.21 8.79 6.74
C PRO A 72 3.58 8.66 6.07
N ALA A 73 4.06 7.44 5.86
CA ALA A 73 5.31 7.16 5.16
C ALA A 73 5.25 7.44 3.65
N LEU A 74 4.06 7.54 3.03
CA LEU A 74 3.91 7.95 1.63
C LEU A 74 4.45 9.36 1.40
N SER A 75 4.30 10.26 2.38
CA SER A 75 4.78 11.64 2.30
C SER A 75 6.31 11.75 2.20
N GLN A 76 7.02 10.71 2.63
CA GLN A 76 8.49 10.66 2.69
C GLN A 76 9.11 9.88 1.52
N LEU A 77 8.29 9.22 0.70
CA LEU A 77 8.76 8.47 -0.46
C LEU A 77 8.90 9.39 -1.67
N HIS A 78 9.95 9.16 -2.45
CA HIS A 78 10.13 9.79 -3.75
C HIS A 78 9.67 8.81 -4.83
N ARG A 79 9.17 9.35 -5.96
CA ARG A 79 8.49 8.66 -7.08
C ARG A 79 9.15 7.38 -7.62
N SER A 80 10.42 7.14 -7.31
CA SER A 80 11.25 6.08 -7.87
C SER A 80 11.30 4.80 -7.02
N SER A 81 10.55 4.73 -5.92
CA SER A 81 10.52 3.55 -5.03
C SER A 81 9.35 2.59 -5.30
N PHE A 82 8.48 2.91 -6.27
CA PHE A 82 7.35 2.07 -6.65
C PHE A 82 7.62 1.17 -7.88
N VAL A 83 8.80 1.29 -8.52
CA VAL A 83 9.24 0.45 -9.65
C VAL A 83 10.22 -0.62 -9.16
#